data_AF-A0A7M3Z5I6-F1
#
_entry.id   AF-A0A7M3Z5I6-F1
#
_cell.length_a   1.000
_cell.length_b   1.000
_cell.length_c   1.000
_cell.angle_alpha   90.00
_cell.angle_beta   90.00
_cell.angle_gamma   90.00
#
_symmetry.space_group_name_H-M   'P 1'
#
loop_
_entity.id
_entity.type
_entity.pdbx_description
1 polymer ?
#
loop_
_entity_poly.entity_id
_entity_poly.type
_entity_poly.pdbx_seq_one_letter_code
_entity_poly.pdbx_strand_id
1 'polypeptide(L)'
;KQMLLDVVRECDYIIDKPPPTALFLDMLDSALLFRLNCWVRDYSDEWVARDWILTRVLERCIDEDIDIPYPHMQLKYDPASVVEKEAAKNAAEVEKKSADKERIKAEARVKEEAESSARMNARKEIRARIEELNTALKEEELEESEDPDDPEGGVSQSRLDILAEIQELEHQLDEGSSDDD
;
A
#
# COMPACT_ATOMS: atom_id res chain seq x y z
N LYS A 1 8.70 -56.73 6.50
CA LYS A 1 7.78 -57.84 6.91
C LYS A 1 8.49 -58.89 7.77
N GLN A 2 9.63 -59.43 7.32
CA GLN A 2 10.36 -60.48 8.05
C GLN A 2 10.78 -60.00 9.46
N MET A 3 11.36 -58.80 9.56
CA MET A 3 11.68 -58.12 10.82
C MET A 3 10.52 -58.14 11.84
N LEU A 4 9.29 -57.82 11.43
CA LEU A 4 8.13 -57.81 12.33
C LEU A 4 7.82 -59.21 12.88
N LEU A 5 7.97 -60.26 12.06
CA LEU A 5 7.75 -61.64 12.49
C LEU A 5 8.86 -62.12 13.41
N ASP A 6 10.09 -61.69 13.16
CA ASP A 6 11.25 -62.07 13.98
C ASP A 6 11.14 -61.44 15.37
N VAL A 7 10.80 -60.15 15.48
CA VAL A 7 10.55 -59.48 16.78
C VAL A 7 9.45 -60.18 17.57
N VAL A 8 8.36 -60.58 16.91
CA VAL A 8 7.26 -61.28 17.60
C VAL A 8 7.68 -62.66 18.09
N ARG A 9 8.57 -63.35 17.39
CA ARG A 9 9.13 -64.65 17.83
C ARG A 9 10.16 -64.51 18.95
N GLU A 10 10.80 -63.36 19.08
CA GLU A 10 11.72 -63.05 20.18
C GLU A 10 10.96 -62.77 21.50
N CYS A 11 9.65 -62.51 21.46
CA CYS A 11 8.85 -62.16 22.63
C CYS A 11 8.36 -63.39 23.42
N ASP A 12 8.77 -63.52 24.68
CA ASP A 12 8.40 -64.64 25.56
C ASP A 12 6.89 -64.72 25.87
N TYR A 13 6.17 -63.60 25.78
CA TYR A 13 4.74 -63.51 26.10
C TYR A 13 3.85 -64.11 25.01
N ILE A 14 4.39 -64.33 23.81
CA ILE A 14 3.64 -64.71 22.61
C ILE A 14 3.68 -66.22 22.43
N ILE A 15 2.55 -66.80 22.00
CA ILE A 15 2.44 -68.23 21.72
C ILE A 15 2.73 -68.48 20.24
N ASP A 16 3.54 -69.50 19.94
CA ASP A 16 3.86 -69.92 18.57
C ASP A 16 2.69 -70.57 17.80
N LYS A 17 1.68 -71.06 18.54
CA LYS A 17 0.48 -71.71 18.02
C LYS A 17 -0.75 -71.02 18.61
N PRO A 18 -1.48 -70.19 17.86
CA PRO A 18 -1.40 -69.97 16.41
C PRO A 18 -0.18 -69.15 15.98
N PRO A 19 0.38 -69.38 14.77
CA PRO A 19 1.56 -68.65 14.31
C PRO A 19 1.24 -67.16 14.11
N PRO A 20 2.19 -66.27 14.46
CA PRO A 20 2.02 -64.85 14.23
C PRO A 20 1.99 -64.55 12.74
N THR A 21 1.17 -63.58 12.34
CA THR A 21 0.99 -63.18 10.94
C THR A 21 1.21 -61.69 10.78
N ALA A 22 2.04 -61.32 9.80
CA ALA A 22 2.27 -59.94 9.39
C ALA A 22 1.70 -59.73 7.99
N LEU A 23 0.63 -58.96 7.91
CA LEU A 23 -0.09 -58.65 6.67
C LEU A 23 0.23 -57.22 6.26
N PHE A 24 0.41 -57.01 4.95
CA PHE A 24 0.39 -55.67 4.38
C PHE A 24 -1.05 -55.35 4.03
N LEU A 25 -1.60 -54.29 4.62
CA LEU A 25 -3.00 -53.93 4.46
C LEU A 25 -3.19 -52.95 3.30
N ASP A 26 -2.54 -51.79 3.37
CA ASP A 26 -2.82 -50.69 2.46
C ASP A 26 -1.65 -49.72 2.32
N MET A 27 -1.69 -48.91 1.27
CA MET A 27 -0.82 -47.76 1.06
C MET A 27 -1.61 -46.48 1.36
N LEU A 28 -1.36 -45.90 2.52
CA LEU A 28 -1.93 -44.60 2.89
C LEU A 28 -1.15 -43.48 2.20
N ASP A 29 -1.71 -42.27 2.28
CA ASP A 29 -1.18 -41.07 1.61
C ASP A 29 0.29 -40.75 1.96
N SER A 30 0.71 -41.07 3.19
CA SER A 30 2.08 -40.82 3.66
C SER A 30 2.77 -42.05 4.26
N ALA A 31 2.12 -43.21 4.33
CA ALA A 31 2.67 -44.36 5.05
C ALA A 31 2.17 -45.71 4.52
N LEU A 32 2.97 -46.76 4.72
CA LEU A 32 2.59 -48.14 4.45
C LEU A 32 1.99 -48.78 5.70
N LEU A 33 0.77 -49.35 5.57
CA LEU A 33 0.07 -49.94 6.71
C LEU A 33 0.31 -51.45 6.78
N PHE A 34 0.87 -51.91 7.91
CA PHE A 34 1.03 -53.32 8.22
C PHE A 34 0.18 -53.71 9.44
N ARG A 35 -0.45 -54.88 9.38
CA ARG A 35 -1.16 -55.48 10.51
C ARG A 35 -0.40 -56.69 11.01
N LEU A 36 -0.09 -56.66 12.30
CA LEU A 36 0.55 -57.74 13.01
C LEU A 36 -0.49 -58.42 13.91
N ASN A 37 -0.76 -59.70 13.70
CA ASN A 37 -1.61 -60.50 14.59
C ASN A 37 -0.73 -61.50 15.33
N CYS A 38 -0.78 -61.47 16.65
CA CYS A 38 -0.10 -62.40 17.56
C CYS A 38 -1.05 -62.79 18.70
N TRP A 39 -0.75 -63.89 19.38
CA TRP A 39 -1.56 -64.42 20.47
C TRP A 39 -0.75 -64.43 21.76
N VAL A 40 -1.31 -63.89 22.82
CA VAL A 40 -0.66 -63.81 24.14
C VAL A 40 -1.11 -64.99 25.00
N ARG A 41 -0.19 -65.52 25.83
CA ARG A 41 -0.47 -66.66 26.72
C ARG A 41 -1.50 -66.34 27.81
N ASP A 42 -1.32 -65.22 28.49
CA ASP A 42 -2.21 -64.72 29.52
C ASP A 42 -2.78 -63.36 29.09
N TYR A 43 -4.08 -63.18 29.28
CA TYR A 43 -4.74 -61.91 28.98
C TYR A 43 -4.20 -60.77 29.86
N SER A 44 -3.73 -61.08 31.06
CA SER A 44 -3.15 -60.11 32.00
C SER A 44 -1.89 -59.45 31.46
N ASP A 45 -1.14 -60.17 30.61
CA ASP A 45 0.14 -59.72 30.06
C ASP A 45 0.00 -59.02 28.69
N GLU A 46 -1.22 -58.85 28.17
CA GLU A 46 -1.45 -58.26 26.85
C GLU A 46 -0.76 -56.90 26.69
N TRP A 47 -0.87 -56.05 27.71
CA TRP A 47 -0.32 -54.70 27.70
C TRP A 47 1.21 -54.71 27.70
N VAL A 48 1.80 -55.61 28.49
CA VAL A 48 3.26 -55.77 28.60
C VAL A 48 3.82 -56.32 27.29
N ALA A 49 3.18 -57.35 26.72
CA ALA A 49 3.55 -57.92 25.44
C ALA A 49 3.46 -56.87 24.32
N ARG A 50 2.39 -56.07 24.30
CA ARG A 50 2.19 -55.02 23.29
C ARG A 50 3.27 -53.95 23.37
N ASP A 51 3.55 -53.44 24.57
CA ASP A 51 4.59 -52.43 24.79
C ASP A 51 5.97 -52.93 24.39
N TRP A 52 6.30 -54.17 24.78
CA TRP A 52 7.56 -54.82 24.41
C TRP A 52 7.71 -54.94 22.89
N ILE A 53 6.68 -55.43 22.19
CA ILE A 53 6.71 -55.56 20.73
C ILE A 53 6.87 -54.20 20.06
N LEU A 54 6.09 -53.20 20.46
CA LEU A 54 6.12 -51.87 19.84
C LEU A 54 7.48 -51.19 20.02
N THR A 55 8.04 -51.25 21.22
CA THR A 55 9.37 -50.71 21.51
C THR A 55 10.43 -51.41 20.69
N ARG A 56 10.40 -52.76 20.65
CA ARG A 56 11.38 -53.54 19.91
C ARG A 56 11.27 -53.37 18.39
N VAL A 57 10.06 -53.22 17.86
CA VAL A 57 9.83 -52.88 16.45
C VAL A 57 10.40 -51.50 16.13
N LEU A 58 10.21 -50.50 16.99
CA LEU A 58 10.75 -49.16 16.79
C LEU A 58 12.29 -49.17 16.76
N GLU A 59 12.93 -49.85 17.71
CA GLU A 59 14.39 -50.00 17.75
C GLU A 59 14.91 -50.69 16.49
N ARG A 60 14.30 -51.80 16.08
CA ARG A 60 14.69 -52.54 14.88
C ARG A 60 14.49 -51.72 13.60
N CYS A 61 13.43 -50.92 13.52
CA CYS A 61 13.24 -50.01 12.39
C CYS A 61 14.41 -49.02 12.30
N ILE A 62 14.87 -48.46 13.42
CA ILE A 62 16.02 -47.54 13.45
C ILE A 62 17.31 -48.27 13.05
N ASP A 63 17.54 -49.48 13.57
CA ASP A 63 18.74 -50.27 13.28
C ASP A 63 18.83 -50.71 11.81
N GLU A 64 17.68 -51.01 11.18
CA GLU A 64 17.58 -51.44 9.78
C GLU A 64 17.42 -50.28 8.79
N ASP A 65 17.53 -49.02 9.24
CA ASP A 65 17.35 -47.81 8.42
C ASP A 65 15.95 -47.72 7.76
N ILE A 66 14.93 -48.24 8.46
CA ILE A 66 13.52 -48.17 8.08
C ILE A 66 12.91 -46.95 8.79
N ASP A 67 12.73 -45.87 8.03
CA ASP A 67 12.14 -44.63 8.55
C ASP A 67 10.62 -44.71 8.68
N ILE A 68 10.07 -44.08 9.72
CA ILE A 68 8.63 -43.93 9.93
C ILE A 68 8.22 -42.55 9.42
N PRO A 69 7.57 -42.47 8.25
CA PRO A 69 7.34 -41.19 7.58
C PRO A 69 6.40 -40.28 8.37
N TYR A 70 6.75 -39.00 8.40
CA TYR A 70 5.83 -37.93 8.80
C TYR A 70 4.76 -37.70 7.72
N PRO A 71 3.63 -37.03 8.04
CA PRO A 71 2.66 -36.62 7.03
C PRO A 71 3.33 -35.78 5.92
N HIS A 72 3.31 -36.28 4.69
CA HIS A 72 3.96 -35.66 3.54
C HIS A 72 2.97 -34.78 2.76
N MET A 73 3.39 -33.58 2.38
CA MET A 73 2.60 -32.69 1.51
C MET A 73 3.42 -32.28 0.30
N GLN A 74 2.91 -32.57 -0.90
CA GLN A 74 3.55 -32.16 -2.15
C GLN A 74 3.15 -30.73 -2.52
N LEU A 75 4.11 -29.80 -2.40
CA LEU A 75 3.93 -28.41 -2.83
C LEU A 75 4.21 -28.29 -4.33
N LYS A 76 3.18 -27.96 -5.12
CA LYS A 76 3.35 -27.60 -6.52
C LYS A 76 3.56 -26.08 -6.61
N TYR A 77 4.80 -25.67 -6.83
CA TYR A 77 5.12 -24.28 -7.15
C TYR A 77 4.89 -24.05 -8.64
N ASP A 78 3.91 -23.22 -8.98
CA ASP A 78 3.72 -22.72 -10.34
C ASP A 78 4.38 -21.34 -10.47
N PRO A 79 5.56 -21.23 -11.12
CA PRO A 79 6.27 -19.96 -11.26
C PRO A 79 5.47 -18.94 -12.09
N ALA A 80 4.55 -19.38 -12.96
CA ALA A 80 3.71 -18.44 -13.71
C ALA A 80 2.78 -17.66 -12.78
N SER A 81 2.24 -18.32 -11.75
CA SER A 81 1.29 -17.71 -10.82
C SER A 81 1.89 -16.63 -9.90
N VAL A 82 3.18 -16.75 -9.56
CA VAL A 82 3.88 -15.73 -8.76
C VAL A 82 4.30 -14.55 -9.62
N VAL A 83 4.84 -14.80 -10.82
CA VAL A 83 5.22 -13.73 -11.75
C VAL A 83 4.00 -12.92 -12.19
N GLU A 84 2.86 -13.56 -12.47
CA GLU A 84 1.63 -12.87 -12.86
C GLU A 84 1.06 -12.01 -11.72
N LYS A 85 1.10 -12.51 -10.48
CA LYS A 85 0.68 -11.74 -9.30
C LYS A 85 1.61 -10.56 -9.01
N GLU A 86 2.92 -10.73 -9.17
CA GLU A 86 3.89 -9.64 -9.02
C GLU A 86 3.76 -8.60 -10.14
N ALA A 87 3.58 -9.03 -11.39
CA ALA A 87 3.35 -8.14 -12.52
C ALA A 87 2.06 -7.34 -12.35
N ALA A 88 0.96 -7.97 -11.93
CA ALA A 88 -0.30 -7.29 -11.64
C ALA A 88 -0.16 -6.25 -10.50
N LYS A 89 0.59 -6.59 -9.45
CA LYS A 89 0.86 -5.67 -8.34
C LYS A 89 1.69 -4.46 -8.78
N ASN A 90 2.72 -4.68 -9.59
CA ASN A 90 3.57 -3.62 -10.12
C ASN A 90 2.81 -2.71 -11.10
N ALA A 91 1.98 -3.27 -11.97
CA ALA A 91 1.13 -2.49 -12.88
C ALA A 91 0.15 -1.60 -12.10
N ALA A 92 -0.54 -2.15 -11.10
CA ALA A 92 -1.44 -1.40 -10.24
C ALA A 92 -0.74 -0.28 -9.44
N GLU A 93 0.52 -0.49 -9.04
CA GLU A 93 1.31 0.53 -8.35
C GLU A 93 1.75 1.66 -9.30
N VAL A 94 2.11 1.35 -10.54
CA VAL A 94 2.47 2.33 -11.57
C VAL A 94 1.26 3.19 -11.95
N GLU A 95 0.09 2.58 -12.14
CA GLU A 95 -1.16 3.30 -12.45
C GLU A 95 -1.57 4.27 -11.33
N LYS A 96 -1.42 3.87 -10.06
CA LYS A 96 -1.67 4.76 -8.92
C LYS A 96 -0.71 5.95 -8.91
N LYS A 97 0.59 5.71 -9.11
CA LYS A 97 1.61 6.77 -9.16
C LYS A 97 1.37 7.75 -10.32
N SER A 98 0.96 7.26 -11.49
CA SER A 98 0.63 8.14 -12.62
C SER A 98 -0.63 8.97 -12.33
N ALA A 99 -1.68 8.34 -11.77
CA ALA A 99 -2.90 9.05 -11.39
C ALA A 99 -2.63 10.14 -10.34
N ASP A 100 -1.82 9.84 -9.31
CA ASP A 100 -1.45 10.82 -8.30
C ASP A 100 -0.65 11.99 -8.88
N LYS A 101 0.29 11.71 -9.81
CA LYS A 101 1.06 12.75 -10.51
C LYS A 101 0.17 13.65 -11.38
N GLU A 102 -0.82 13.08 -12.06
CA GLU A 102 -1.78 13.84 -12.86
C GLU A 102 -2.68 14.72 -11.98
N ARG A 103 -3.12 14.21 -10.82
CA ARG A 103 -3.90 14.99 -9.84
C ARG A 103 -3.12 16.18 -9.30
N ILE A 104 -1.87 15.97 -8.90
CA ILE A 104 -0.99 17.04 -8.41
C ILE A 104 -0.76 18.10 -9.50
N LYS A 105 -0.55 17.67 -10.75
CA LYS A 105 -0.37 18.60 -11.89
C LYS A 105 -1.65 19.39 -12.19
N ALA A 106 -2.82 18.75 -12.10
CA ALA A 106 -4.10 19.43 -12.29
C ALA A 106 -4.37 20.46 -11.19
N GLU A 107 -4.07 20.12 -9.93
CA GLU A 107 -4.20 21.02 -8.80
C GLU A 107 -3.26 22.23 -8.91
N ALA A 108 -2.01 22.02 -9.34
CA ALA A 108 -1.07 23.10 -9.60
C ALA A 108 -1.57 24.06 -10.69
N ARG A 109 -2.10 23.53 -11.81
CA ARG A 109 -2.65 24.36 -12.89
C ARG A 109 -3.86 25.19 -12.45
N VAL A 110 -4.76 24.59 -11.67
CA VAL A 110 -5.93 25.32 -11.15
C VAL A 110 -5.48 26.44 -10.20
N LYS A 111 -4.46 26.20 -9.39
CA LYS A 111 -3.88 27.23 -8.50
C LYS A 111 -3.23 28.37 -9.30
N GLU A 112 -2.44 28.07 -10.33
CA GLU A 112 -1.83 29.08 -11.20
C GLU A 112 -2.88 29.90 -11.99
N GLU A 113 -3.93 29.25 -12.50
CA GLU A 113 -5.05 29.93 -13.18
C GLU A 113 -5.87 30.82 -12.21
N ALA A 114 -6.03 30.39 -10.95
CA ALA A 114 -6.67 31.19 -9.90
C ALA A 114 -5.80 32.38 -9.46
N GLU A 115 -4.49 32.19 -9.32
CA GLU A 115 -3.54 33.26 -8.99
C GLU A 115 -3.44 34.28 -10.12
N SER A 116 -3.38 33.84 -11.39
CA SER A 116 -3.32 34.77 -12.52
C SER A 116 -4.61 35.55 -12.71
N SER A 117 -5.77 34.92 -12.52
CA SER A 117 -7.07 35.60 -12.58
C SER A 117 -7.26 36.59 -11.42
N ALA A 118 -6.80 36.25 -10.21
CA ALA A 118 -6.79 37.17 -9.07
C ALA A 118 -5.88 38.39 -9.33
N ARG A 119 -4.66 38.17 -9.86
CA ARG A 119 -3.74 39.26 -10.25
C ARG A 119 -4.34 40.18 -11.31
N MET A 120 -5.01 39.61 -12.32
CA MET A 120 -5.66 40.39 -13.38
C MET A 120 -6.86 41.19 -12.87
N ASN A 121 -7.62 40.66 -11.91
CA ASN A 121 -8.74 41.39 -11.30
C ASN A 121 -8.25 42.54 -10.41
N ALA A 122 -7.21 42.32 -9.59
CA ALA A 122 -6.60 43.38 -8.78
C ALA A 122 -6.08 44.54 -9.65
N ARG A 123 -5.40 44.23 -10.77
CA ARG A 123 -4.94 45.27 -11.73
C ARG A 123 -6.11 46.03 -12.37
N LYS A 124 -7.24 45.37 -12.63
CA LYS A 124 -8.45 46.03 -13.16
C LYS A 124 -9.10 46.95 -12.13
N GLU A 125 -9.14 46.55 -10.86
CA GLU A 125 -9.68 47.37 -9.78
C GLU A 125 -8.86 48.64 -9.56
N ILE A 126 -7.52 48.52 -9.55
CA ILE A 126 -6.63 49.69 -9.44
C ILE A 126 -6.82 50.63 -10.64
N ARG A 127 -6.91 50.09 -11.87
CA ARG A 127 -7.18 50.91 -13.07
C ARG A 127 -8.54 51.61 -13.03
N ALA A 128 -9.59 50.92 -12.58
CA ALA A 128 -10.91 51.51 -12.43
C ALA A 128 -10.90 52.65 -11.39
N ARG A 129 -10.11 52.49 -10.31
CA ARG A 129 -9.94 53.54 -9.29
C ARG A 129 -9.21 54.76 -9.84
N ILE A 130 -8.16 54.57 -10.65
CA ILE A 130 -7.46 55.66 -11.33
C ILE A 130 -8.38 56.39 -12.31
N GLU A 131 -9.23 55.66 -13.04
CA GLU A 131 -10.21 56.26 -13.95
C GLU A 131 -11.25 57.10 -13.19
N GLU A 132 -11.75 56.62 -12.06
CA GLU A 132 -12.66 57.36 -11.18
C GLU A 132 -12.02 58.65 -10.65
N LEU A 133 -10.77 58.57 -10.13
CA LEU A 133 -10.02 59.74 -9.66
C LEU A 133 -9.76 60.74 -10.78
N ASN A 134 -9.46 60.27 -12.00
CA ASN A 134 -9.30 61.13 -13.17
C ASN A 134 -10.61 61.81 -13.59
N THR A 135 -11.76 61.14 -13.46
CA THR A 135 -13.07 61.77 -13.72
C THR A 135 -13.38 62.84 -12.69
N ALA A 136 -13.11 62.60 -11.41
CA ALA A 136 -13.30 63.59 -10.35
C ALA A 136 -12.38 64.81 -10.52
N LEU A 137 -11.10 64.59 -10.88
CA LEU A 137 -10.16 65.67 -11.19
C LEU A 137 -10.65 66.53 -12.36
N LYS A 138 -11.26 65.90 -13.37
CA LYS A 138 -11.81 66.59 -14.54
C LYS A 138 -13.08 67.38 -14.23
N GLU A 139 -13.90 66.90 -13.29
CA GLU A 139 -15.07 67.63 -12.78
C GLU A 139 -14.64 68.82 -11.91
N GLU A 140 -13.63 68.66 -11.04
CA GLU A 140 -13.03 69.74 -10.24
C GLU A 140 -12.37 70.82 -11.15
N GLU A 141 -11.68 70.41 -12.23
CA GLU A 141 -11.15 71.33 -13.25
C GLU A 141 -12.24 72.10 -14.02
N LEU A 142 -13.42 71.52 -14.18
CA LEU A 142 -14.57 72.13 -14.84
C LEU A 142 -15.29 73.12 -13.91
N GLU A 143 -15.47 72.78 -12.63
CA GLU A 143 -16.02 73.69 -11.62
C GLU A 143 -15.10 74.89 -11.35
N GLU A 144 -13.78 74.70 -11.33
CA GLU A 144 -12.77 75.76 -11.21
C GLU A 144 -12.76 76.70 -12.45
N SER A 145 -13.35 76.27 -13.58
CA SER A 145 -13.45 77.05 -14.82
C SER A 145 -14.74 77.90 -14.94
N GLU A 146 -15.71 77.75 -14.02
CA GLU A 146 -16.98 78.49 -14.03
C GLU A 146 -16.99 79.74 -13.10
N ASP A 147 -15.97 79.97 -12.26
CA ASP A 147 -15.82 81.20 -11.45
C ASP A 147 -14.89 82.23 -12.16
N PRO A 148 -15.41 83.37 -12.69
CA PRO A 148 -14.62 84.25 -13.57
C PRO A 148 -13.76 85.34 -12.86
N ASP A 149 -13.57 85.32 -11.54
CA ASP A 149 -12.92 86.44 -10.82
C ASP A 149 -11.94 86.01 -9.68
N ASP A 150 -10.90 85.22 -9.98
CA ASP A 150 -9.67 85.19 -9.15
C ASP A 150 -8.38 84.92 -9.97
N PRO A 151 -7.43 85.89 -10.08
CA PRO A 151 -6.23 85.75 -10.90
C PRO A 151 -4.99 85.16 -10.20
N GLU A 152 -5.10 84.60 -8.99
CA GLU A 152 -4.04 83.76 -8.41
C GLU A 152 -4.56 82.35 -8.10
N GLY A 153 -4.69 81.54 -9.16
CA GLY A 153 -5.07 80.12 -9.10
C GLY A 153 -4.03 79.28 -8.36
N GLY A 154 -4.07 79.33 -7.03
CA GLY A 154 -3.37 78.39 -6.17
C GLY A 154 -4.04 77.03 -6.30
N VAL A 155 -3.32 76.05 -6.84
CA VAL A 155 -3.76 74.65 -6.91
C VAL A 155 -4.30 74.23 -5.54
N SER A 156 -5.60 73.95 -5.46
CA SER A 156 -6.24 73.52 -4.22
C SER A 156 -5.49 72.31 -3.65
N GLN A 157 -5.30 72.28 -2.33
CA GLN A 157 -4.60 71.18 -1.64
C GLN A 157 -5.25 69.82 -1.99
N SER A 158 -6.57 69.79 -2.15
CA SER A 158 -7.36 68.65 -2.63
C SER A 158 -6.89 68.10 -3.97
N ARG A 159 -6.64 68.98 -4.95
CA ARG A 159 -6.19 68.64 -6.30
C ARG A 159 -4.77 68.06 -6.30
N LEU A 160 -3.87 68.60 -5.48
CA LEU A 160 -2.53 68.04 -5.29
C LEU A 160 -2.58 66.67 -4.61
N ASP A 161 -3.48 66.49 -3.65
CA ASP A 161 -3.67 65.21 -2.96
C ASP A 161 -4.22 64.13 -3.90
N ILE A 162 -5.17 64.46 -4.78
CA ILE A 162 -5.70 63.54 -5.81
C ILE A 162 -4.61 63.13 -6.82
N LEU A 163 -3.76 64.06 -7.25
CA LEU A 163 -2.65 63.77 -8.16
C LEU A 163 -1.57 62.89 -7.50
N ALA A 164 -1.29 63.12 -6.21
CA ALA A 164 -0.38 62.27 -5.45
C ALA A 164 -0.93 60.84 -5.29
N GLU A 165 -2.24 60.68 -5.04
CA GLU A 165 -2.90 59.37 -4.94
C GLU A 165 -2.86 58.61 -6.28
N ILE A 166 -3.07 59.30 -7.41
CA ILE A 166 -2.95 58.70 -8.75
C ILE A 166 -1.51 58.22 -9.00
N GLN A 167 -0.50 59.05 -8.70
CA GLN A 167 0.90 58.70 -8.91
C GLN A 167 1.33 57.48 -8.06
N GLU A 168 0.80 57.36 -6.84
CA GLU A 168 1.04 56.20 -5.97
C GLU A 168 0.40 54.92 -6.52
N LEU A 169 -0.84 55.00 -7.01
CA LEU A 169 -1.54 53.86 -7.61
C LEU A 169 -0.91 53.42 -8.95
N GLU A 170 -0.39 54.36 -9.75
CA GLU A 170 0.36 54.06 -10.97
C GLU A 170 1.68 53.34 -10.67
N HIS A 171 2.41 53.78 -9.63
CA HIS A 171 3.63 53.11 -9.18
C HIS A 171 3.37 51.68 -8.70
N GLN A 172 2.29 51.45 -7.94
CA GLN A 172 1.87 50.11 -7.52
C GLN A 172 1.53 49.19 -8.70
N LEU A 173 1.08 49.75 -9.82
CA LEU A 173 0.79 49.00 -11.05
C LEU A 173 2.08 48.59 -11.79
N ASP A 174 3.12 49.42 -11.72
CA ASP A 174 4.42 49.24 -12.39
C ASP A 174 5.33 48.27 -11.63
N GLU A 175 5.37 48.37 -10.28
CA GLU A 175 6.11 47.43 -9.43
C GLU A 175 5.60 45.99 -9.59
N GLY A 176 4.29 45.81 -9.74
CA GLY A 176 3.70 44.49 -10.00
C GLY A 176 4.01 43.91 -11.38
N SER A 177 4.66 44.65 -12.28
CA SER A 177 5.12 44.20 -13.61
C SER A 177 6.58 43.76 -13.63
N SER A 178 7.36 44.04 -12.58
CA SER A 178 8.81 43.82 -12.52
C SER A 178 9.22 42.36 -12.23
N ASP A 179 8.30 41.50 -11.83
CA ASP A 179 8.59 40.11 -11.42
C ASP A 179 8.55 39.10 -12.58
N ASP A 180 8.49 39.56 -13.84
CA ASP A 180 8.34 38.72 -15.05
C ASP A 180 9.63 38.53 -15.88
N ASP A 181 10.83 38.87 -15.37
CA ASP A 181 12.14 38.56 -16.01
C ASP A 181 12.95 37.45 -15.31
#